data_AF-A0A7G3A5N9-F1
#
_entry.id   AF-A0A7G3A5N9-F1
#
_cell.length_a   1.000
_cell.length_b   1.000
_cell.length_c   1.000
_cell.angle_alpha   90.00
_cell.angle_beta   90.00
_cell.angle_gamma   90.00
#
_symmetry.space_group_name_H-M   'P 1'
#
loop_
_entity.id
_entity.type
_entity.pdbx_description
1 polymer ?
#
loop_
_entity_poly.entity_id
_entity_poly.type
_entity_poly.pdbx_seq_one_letter_code
_entity_poly.pdbx_strand_id
1 'polypeptide(L)'
;MSVTMLQKRGTRAQIDAAAAADELQAGEFYLITDEDNVAMATGTGTYETYVKAKGFKAIEVLTQAEYNALSPPAAGTVYVISG
;
A
#
# COMPACT_ATOMS: atom_id res chain seq x y z
N MET A 1 -0.05 -21.67 -6.70
CA MET A 1 -1.15 -21.03 -5.96
C MET A 1 -1.05 -19.53 -6.20
N SER A 2 -2.13 -18.86 -6.58
CA SER A 2 -2.17 -17.39 -6.63
C SER A 2 -2.44 -16.86 -5.22
N VAL A 3 -1.60 -15.98 -4.72
CA VAL A 3 -1.87 -15.20 -3.51
C VAL A 3 -2.59 -13.93 -3.91
N THR A 4 -3.81 -13.74 -3.43
CA THR A 4 -4.59 -12.52 -3.65
C THR A 4 -4.50 -11.66 -2.41
N MET A 5 -3.90 -10.47 -2.53
CA MET A 5 -3.91 -9.45 -1.47
C MET A 5 -5.16 -8.58 -1.61
N LEU A 6 -5.97 -8.51 -0.55
CA LEU A 6 -7.11 -7.62 -0.45
C LEU A 6 -6.73 -6.46 0.47
N GLN A 7 -6.90 -5.23 0.01
CA GLN A 7 -6.74 -4.02 0.82
C GLN A 7 -8.09 -3.32 1.02
N LYS A 8 -8.21 -2.56 2.13
CA LYS A 8 -9.32 -1.63 2.33
C LYS A 8 -9.34 -0.58 1.22
N ARG A 9 -10.52 -0.08 0.90
CA ARG A 9 -10.74 0.85 -0.22
C ARG A 9 -11.87 1.82 0.10
N GLY A 10 -11.76 3.02 -0.42
CA GLY A 10 -12.75 4.08 -0.29
C GLY A 10 -12.35 5.29 -1.10
N THR A 11 -13.25 6.26 -1.20
CA THR A 11 -12.92 7.58 -1.75
C THR A 11 -12.05 8.36 -0.77
N ARG A 12 -11.37 9.40 -1.25
CA ARG A 12 -10.61 10.33 -0.39
C ARG A 12 -11.43 10.80 0.80
N ALA A 13 -12.65 11.27 0.53
CA ALA A 13 -13.55 11.79 1.55
C ALA A 13 -13.94 10.73 2.61
N GLN A 14 -14.06 9.46 2.21
CA GLN A 14 -14.35 8.37 3.15
C GLN A 14 -13.14 8.07 4.05
N ILE A 15 -11.93 8.13 3.51
CA ILE A 15 -10.69 7.93 4.26
C ILE A 15 -10.45 9.10 5.22
N ASP A 16 -10.71 10.34 4.78
CA ASP A 16 -10.64 11.53 5.63
C ASP A 16 -11.66 11.48 6.78
N ALA A 17 -12.87 10.99 6.52
CA ALA A 17 -13.89 10.80 7.56
C ALA A 17 -13.46 9.76 8.58
N ALA A 18 -12.86 8.64 8.14
CA ALA A 18 -12.31 7.63 9.05
C ALA A 18 -11.13 8.17 9.86
N ALA A 19 -10.26 8.98 9.25
CA ALA A 19 -9.16 9.65 9.94
C ALA A 19 -9.69 10.62 11.02
N ALA A 20 -10.71 11.42 10.70
CA ALA A 20 -11.32 12.35 11.65
C ALA A 20 -12.02 11.65 12.83
N ALA A 21 -12.40 10.39 12.67
CA ALA A 21 -13.02 9.56 13.70
C ALA A 21 -12.02 8.66 14.46
N ASP A 22 -10.71 8.78 14.21
CA ASP A 22 -9.67 7.90 14.76
C ASP A 22 -9.87 6.40 14.41
N GLU A 23 -10.48 6.11 13.26
CA GLU A 23 -10.84 4.76 12.82
C GLU A 23 -9.79 4.12 11.89
N LEU A 24 -8.66 4.79 11.64
CA LEU A 24 -7.58 4.19 10.87
C LEU A 24 -6.75 3.23 11.72
N GLN A 25 -6.11 2.28 11.05
CA GLN A 25 -5.18 1.33 11.68
C GLN A 25 -3.77 1.63 11.18
N ALA A 26 -2.87 2.05 12.08
CA ALA A 26 -1.48 2.33 11.71
C ALA A 26 -0.84 1.15 10.95
N GLY A 27 -0.21 1.44 9.80
CA GLY A 27 0.38 0.46 8.89
C GLY A 27 -0.58 -0.17 7.89
N GLU A 28 -1.88 0.10 7.97
CA GLU A 28 -2.86 -0.41 7.01
C GLU A 28 -2.82 0.40 5.70
N PHE A 29 -2.88 -0.31 4.57
CA PHE A 29 -2.97 0.28 3.24
C PHE A 29 -4.42 0.45 2.80
N TYR A 30 -4.68 1.59 2.14
CA TYR A 30 -5.99 1.95 1.59
C TYR A 30 -5.86 2.30 0.12
N LEU A 31 -6.74 1.76 -0.73
CA LEU A 31 -6.90 2.21 -2.10
C LEU A 31 -7.86 3.41 -2.12
N ILE A 32 -7.36 4.56 -2.60
CA ILE A 32 -8.15 5.77 -2.84
C ILE A 32 -8.79 5.64 -4.23
N THR A 33 -10.04 5.18 -4.27
CA THR A 33 -10.67 4.69 -5.52
C THR A 33 -11.03 5.77 -6.53
N ASP A 34 -11.22 7.00 -6.07
CA ASP A 34 -11.54 8.17 -6.89
C ASP A 34 -10.30 8.90 -7.43
N GLU A 35 -9.11 8.53 -6.95
CA GLU A 35 -7.85 9.16 -7.36
C GLU A 35 -6.83 8.17 -7.93
N ASP A 36 -7.16 6.88 -7.96
CA ASP A 36 -6.23 5.79 -8.31
C ASP A 36 -4.90 5.84 -7.50
N ASN A 37 -4.97 6.33 -6.27
CA ASN A 37 -3.83 6.49 -5.37
C ASN A 37 -3.89 5.45 -4.24
N VAL A 38 -2.77 5.28 -3.54
CA VAL A 38 -2.70 4.44 -2.34
C VAL A 38 -2.40 5.34 -1.14
N ALA A 39 -3.01 5.06 0.00
CA ALA A 39 -2.66 5.66 1.28
C ALA A 39 -2.15 4.60 2.26
N MET A 40 -1.29 5.01 3.20
CA MET A 40 -0.96 4.22 4.37
C MET A 40 -1.28 5.03 5.62
N ALA A 41 -2.01 4.45 6.55
CA ALA A 41 -2.24 5.09 7.84
C ALA A 41 -0.94 5.13 8.66
N THR A 42 -0.58 6.31 9.15
CA THR A 42 0.57 6.55 10.04
C THR A 42 0.18 6.55 11.51
N GLY A 43 -1.13 6.63 11.80
CA GLY A 43 -1.74 6.59 13.11
C GLY A 43 -3.25 6.39 12.98
N THR A 44 -4.00 6.49 14.08
CA THR A 44 -5.47 6.32 14.07
C THR A 44 -6.20 7.44 13.34
N GLY A 45 -5.66 8.67 13.39
CA GLY A 45 -6.24 9.84 12.72
C GLY A 45 -5.35 10.46 11.65
N THR A 46 -4.29 9.78 11.22
CA THR A 46 -3.33 10.32 10.22
C THR A 46 -2.95 9.27 9.19
N TYR A 47 -2.76 9.71 7.95
CA TYR A 47 -2.31 8.87 6.85
C TYR A 47 -1.47 9.67 5.84
N GLU A 48 -0.62 8.95 5.10
CA GLU A 48 0.20 9.48 4.02
C GLU A 48 -0.32 8.97 2.67
N THR A 49 -0.39 9.85 1.67
CA THR A 49 -0.83 9.48 0.31
C THR A 49 0.37 9.25 -0.61
N TYR A 50 0.37 8.10 -1.27
CA TYR A 50 1.29 7.72 -2.33
C TYR A 50 0.57 7.82 -3.67
N VAL A 51 0.87 8.91 -4.39
CA VAL A 51 0.28 9.20 -5.69
C VAL A 51 0.88 8.29 -6.76
N LYS A 52 0.04 7.81 -7.70
CA LYS A 52 0.44 6.99 -8.86
C LYS A 52 1.59 7.59 -9.71
N ALA A 53 1.91 8.88 -9.51
CA ALA A 53 3.02 9.58 -10.14
C ALA A 53 4.43 9.21 -9.63
N LYS A 54 4.58 8.44 -8.53
CA LYS A 54 5.90 8.04 -7.99
C LYS A 54 6.45 6.72 -8.56
N GLY A 55 6.11 6.39 -9.81
CA GLY A 55 6.80 5.34 -10.56
C GLY A 55 6.48 3.92 -10.10
N PHE A 56 5.27 3.64 -9.60
CA PHE A 56 4.84 2.26 -9.31
C PHE A 56 4.76 1.45 -10.61
N LYS A 57 5.50 0.35 -10.71
CA LYS A 57 5.66 -0.45 -11.93
C LYS A 57 5.07 -1.85 -11.81
N ALA A 58 5.20 -2.49 -10.65
CA ALA A 58 4.78 -3.88 -10.48
C ALA A 58 4.56 -4.25 -9.01
N ILE A 59 3.81 -5.33 -8.80
CA ILE A 59 3.76 -6.09 -7.54
C ILE A 59 4.36 -7.46 -7.84
N GLU A 60 5.41 -7.84 -7.11
CA GLU A 60 6.09 -9.13 -7.26
C GLU A 60 6.05 -9.90 -5.95
N VAL A 61 5.73 -11.20 -6.00
CA VAL A 61 5.75 -12.09 -4.84
C VAL A 61 7.04 -12.91 -4.89
N LEU A 62 7.84 -12.84 -3.84
CA LEU A 62 9.15 -13.49 -3.76
C LEU A 62 9.32 -14.21 -2.42
N THR A 63 10.20 -15.21 -2.37
CA THR A 63 10.76 -15.71 -1.11
C THR A 63 11.77 -14.72 -0.54
N GLN A 64 12.06 -14.83 0.76
CA GLN A 64 13.08 -13.99 1.42
C GLN A 64 14.46 -14.10 0.74
N ALA A 65 14.81 -15.30 0.25
CA ALA A 65 16.07 -15.54 -0.44
C ALA A 65 16.13 -14.82 -1.80
N GLU A 66 15.04 -14.85 -2.57
CA GLU A 66 14.94 -14.17 -3.87
C GLU A 66 14.96 -12.66 -3.71
N TYR A 67 14.26 -12.11 -2.70
CA TYR A 67 14.32 -10.69 -2.40
C TYR A 67 15.74 -10.24 -2.04
N ASN A 68 16.44 -11.00 -1.18
CA ASN A 68 17.81 -10.68 -0.78
C ASN A 68 18.81 -10.73 -1.94
N ALA A 69 18.50 -11.47 -3.01
CA ALA A 69 19.31 -11.53 -4.23
C ALA A 69 19.10 -10.32 -5.17
N LEU A 70 18.05 -9.52 -4.98
CA LEU A 70 17.82 -8.31 -5.76
C LEU A 70 18.78 -7.20 -5.32
N SER A 71 19.86 -7.03 -6.07
CA SER A 71 20.86 -5.99 -5.81
C SER A 71 21.10 -5.13 -7.06
N PRO A 72 20.50 -3.92 -7.15
CA PRO A 72 19.48 -3.34 -6.27
C PRO A 72 18.04 -3.78 -6.62
N PRO A 73 17.08 -3.69 -5.69
CA PRO A 73 15.66 -3.86 -6.00
C PRO A 73 15.19 -2.85 -7.04
N ALA A 74 14.27 -3.27 -7.91
CA ALA A 74 13.78 -2.42 -8.99
C ALA A 74 12.98 -1.24 -8.41
N ALA A 75 13.36 -0.02 -8.82
CA ALA A 75 12.65 1.18 -8.40
C ALA A 75 11.19 1.12 -8.86
N GLY A 76 10.28 1.30 -7.91
CA GLY A 76 8.85 1.31 -8.18
C GLY A 76 8.15 -0.04 -8.09
N THR A 77 8.85 -1.12 -7.75
CA THR A 77 8.23 -2.43 -7.52
C THR A 77 7.93 -2.63 -6.04
N VAL A 78 6.71 -3.08 -5.73
CA VAL A 78 6.37 -3.56 -4.38
C VAL A 78 6.60 -5.06 -4.32
N TYR A 79 7.45 -5.48 -3.39
CA TYR A 79 7.78 -6.88 -3.15
C TYR A 79 6.97 -7.42 -1.98
N VAL A 80 6.20 -8.46 -2.22
CA VAL A 80 5.45 -9.21 -1.20
C VAL A 80 6.26 -10.44 -0.86
N ILE A 81 6.90 -10.45 0.31
CA ILE A 81 7.72 -11.58 0.73
C ILE A 81 6.80 -12.66 1.31
N SER A 82 6.64 -13.76 0.59
CA SER A 82 5.95 -14.94 1.10
C SER A 82 6.94 -15.81 1.88
N GLY A 83 6.56 -16.18 3.11
CA GLY A 83 7.27 -17.16 3.92
C GLY A 83 7.11 -18.58 3.42
#